data_AF-A0A0Q7XVS1-F1
#
_entry.id   AF-A0A0Q7XVS1-F1
#
_cell.length_a   1.000
_cell.length_b   1.000
_cell.length_c   1.000
_cell.angle_alpha   90.00
_cell.angle_beta   90.00
_cell.angle_gamma   90.00
#
_symmetry.space_group_name_H-M   'P 1'
#
loop_
_entity.id
_entity.type
_entity.pdbx_description
1 polymer ?
#
loop_
_entity_poly.entity_id
_entity_poly.type
_entity_poly.pdbx_seq_one_letter_code
_entity_poly.pdbx_strand_id
1 'polypeptide(L)'
;MSSSDYPALRMTVDGGRLVPSTPFDQERINSYRRGATVLVKITEQKDRVLQRKWWAILGLVLKQCKTPWKTKEEAHEAIKLALGIVNLSKTVSGAFMQYPKSLSELDDPELQEALEQMIELLSRLTGVDVETLNKEAAHVGSEINQATGEPSQALPDTDGEGSASIPNPSDDEVAGVMSPPAPATSDTIDAAWLKTAARMLWGATNWKGDTEANLSLLNTQRLAVADLDQSKGVSQRAKDKAGSIYRTCKSAVMQEVDPTDALKMVAGLAGTTEAAITGKEDA
;
A
#
# COMPACT_ATOMS: atom_id res chain seq x y z
N MET A 1 26.33 -3.68 -26.73
CA MET A 1 26.01 -2.63 -25.74
C MET A 1 24.74 -3.06 -25.05
N SER A 2 24.81 -3.27 -23.74
CA SER A 2 23.65 -3.61 -22.92
C SER A 2 22.84 -2.34 -22.63
N SER A 3 21.60 -2.49 -22.16
CA SER A 3 20.72 -1.35 -21.81
C SER A 3 21.22 -0.53 -20.60
N SER A 4 22.40 -0.88 -20.06
CA SER A 4 23.11 -0.27 -18.94
C SER A 4 24.01 0.91 -19.33
N ASP A 5 24.46 0.99 -20.59
CA ASP A 5 25.62 1.82 -20.96
C ASP A 5 25.30 3.32 -21.14
N TYR A 6 24.07 3.75 -20.82
CA TYR A 6 23.64 5.14 -20.90
C TYR A 6 24.02 5.89 -19.61
N PRO A 7 24.95 6.87 -19.64
CA PRO A 7 25.31 7.63 -18.45
C PRO A 7 24.12 8.47 -18.00
N ALA A 8 23.70 8.29 -16.74
CA ALA A 8 22.60 9.03 -16.15
C ALA A 8 23.00 10.50 -15.89
N LEU A 9 22.62 11.39 -16.81
CA LEU A 9 22.77 12.84 -16.66
C LEU A 9 21.59 13.41 -15.87
N ARG A 10 21.86 14.27 -14.89
CA ARG A 10 20.82 15.01 -14.15
C ARG A 10 20.55 16.32 -14.88
N MET A 11 19.27 16.59 -15.16
CA MET A 11 18.85 17.81 -15.85
C MET A 11 17.61 18.38 -15.18
N THR A 12 17.62 19.70 -14.97
CA THR A 12 16.50 20.48 -14.46
C THR A 12 15.68 21.01 -15.64
N VAL A 13 14.36 21.06 -15.52
CA VAL A 13 13.50 21.75 -16.49
C VAL A 13 13.47 23.24 -16.15
N ASP A 14 13.97 24.09 -17.04
CA ASP A 14 13.89 25.55 -16.94
C ASP A 14 13.44 26.15 -18.29
N GLY A 15 12.48 27.07 -18.27
CA GLY A 15 11.97 27.74 -19.46
C GLY A 15 11.48 26.81 -20.60
N GLY A 16 11.05 25.58 -20.27
CA GLY A 16 10.69 24.55 -21.26
C GLY A 16 11.89 23.88 -21.95
N ARG A 17 13.09 23.96 -21.34
CA ARG A 17 14.34 23.35 -21.81
C ARG A 17 14.95 22.49 -20.70
N LEU A 18 15.74 21.49 -21.08
CA LEU A 18 16.56 20.73 -20.13
C LEU A 18 17.91 21.42 -19.97
N VAL A 19 18.24 21.80 -18.74
CA VAL A 19 19.53 22.41 -18.33
C VAL A 19 20.26 21.41 -17.42
N PRO A 20 21.57 21.18 -17.58
CA PRO A 20 22.32 20.29 -16.67
C PRO A 20 22.20 20.74 -15.21
N SER A 21 21.94 19.79 -14.32
CA SER A 21 21.72 20.05 -12.89
C SER A 21 23.04 20.28 -12.14
N THR A 22 24.14 19.67 -12.59
CA THR A 22 25.49 19.84 -12.00
C THR A 22 26.52 20.27 -13.04
N PRO A 23 27.68 20.86 -12.62
CA PRO A 23 28.79 21.15 -13.53
C PRO A 23 29.33 19.91 -14.26
N PHE A 24 29.28 18.73 -13.63
CA PHE A 24 29.71 17.47 -14.24
C PHE A 24 28.78 17.04 -15.38
N ASP A 25 27.46 17.24 -15.24
CA ASP A 25 26.50 17.02 -16.33
C ASP A 25 26.78 17.99 -17.50
N GLN A 26 27.15 19.23 -17.21
CA GLN A 26 27.52 20.24 -18.21
C GLN A 26 28.80 19.87 -18.96
N GLU A 27 29.83 19.37 -18.27
CA GLU A 27 31.07 18.86 -18.88
C GLU A 27 30.82 17.62 -19.74
N ARG A 28 30.02 16.67 -19.25
CA ARG A 28 29.56 15.51 -20.02
C ARG A 28 28.83 15.94 -21.30
N ILE A 29 27.91 16.89 -21.22
CA ILE A 29 27.19 17.43 -22.38
C ILE A 29 28.15 18.10 -23.36
N ASN A 30 29.14 18.85 -22.87
CA ASN A 30 30.17 19.49 -23.69
C ASN A 30 31.11 18.50 -24.41
N SER A 31 31.19 17.25 -23.95
CA SER A 31 31.99 16.20 -24.61
C SER A 31 31.36 15.65 -25.89
N TYR A 32 30.05 15.80 -26.08
CA TYR A 32 29.38 15.38 -27.31
C TYR A 32 29.69 16.35 -28.47
N ARG A 33 29.84 15.78 -29.67
CA ARG A 33 30.08 16.57 -30.89
C ARG A 33 28.91 17.53 -31.13
N ARG A 34 29.19 18.83 -31.32
CA ARG A 34 28.15 19.83 -31.65
C ARG A 34 27.32 19.36 -32.85
N GLY A 35 26.00 19.29 -32.68
CA GLY A 35 25.06 18.78 -33.68
C GLY A 35 24.81 17.25 -33.64
N ALA A 36 25.36 16.51 -32.67
CA ALA A 36 25.01 15.10 -32.47
C ALA A 36 23.61 14.94 -31.86
N THR A 37 22.81 14.04 -32.43
CA THR A 37 21.55 13.58 -31.83
C THR A 37 21.84 12.57 -30.73
N VAL A 38 21.34 12.79 -29.52
CA VAL A 38 21.47 11.87 -28.38
C VAL A 38 20.09 11.31 -28.04
N LEU A 39 20.01 9.99 -27.80
CA LEU A 39 18.79 9.35 -27.31
C LEU A 39 18.66 9.59 -25.80
N VAL A 40 17.63 10.34 -25.40
CA VAL A 40 17.37 10.69 -23.99
C VAL A 40 16.23 9.83 -23.46
N LYS A 41 16.51 9.05 -22.41
CA LYS A 41 15.47 8.39 -21.60
C LYS A 41 15.18 9.26 -20.38
N ILE A 42 14.08 10.01 -20.43
CA ILE A 42 13.63 10.78 -19.26
C ILE A 42 13.16 9.80 -18.18
N THR A 43 13.79 9.85 -17.01
CA THR A 43 13.35 9.15 -15.81
C THR A 43 13.03 10.19 -14.74
N GLU A 44 11.75 10.35 -14.41
CA GLU A 44 11.33 11.20 -13.30
C GLU A 44 11.91 10.66 -11.98
N GLN A 45 12.74 11.47 -11.33
CA GLN A 45 13.27 11.15 -10.01
C GLN A 45 12.25 11.60 -8.94
N LYS A 46 11.06 10.96 -8.92
CA LYS A 46 10.07 11.11 -7.82
C LYS A 46 10.81 11.00 -6.48
N ASP A 47 10.60 11.94 -5.56
CA ASP A 47 11.44 11.99 -4.36
C ASP A 47 11.09 10.88 -3.35
N ARG A 48 11.84 9.80 -3.47
CA ARG A 48 11.79 8.63 -2.59
C ARG A 48 12.36 8.91 -1.19
N VAL A 49 12.28 10.11 -0.63
CA VAL A 49 12.55 10.39 0.80
C VAL A 49 11.75 9.44 1.70
N LEU A 50 10.45 9.25 1.43
CA LEU A 50 9.61 8.36 2.23
C LEU A 50 10.07 6.89 2.16
N GLN A 51 10.37 6.38 0.96
CA GLN A 51 10.92 5.03 0.81
C GLN A 51 12.32 4.90 1.46
N ARG A 52 13.18 5.93 1.37
CA ARG A 52 14.50 5.95 2.02
C ARG A 52 14.38 5.88 3.55
N LYS A 53 13.45 6.64 4.16
CA LYS A 53 13.13 6.57 5.59
C LYS A 53 12.66 5.15 5.98
N TRP A 54 11.76 4.55 5.20
CA TRP A 54 11.29 3.18 5.42
C TRP A 54 12.42 2.13 5.42
N TRP A 55 13.30 2.15 4.42
CA TRP A 55 14.45 1.22 4.35
C TRP A 55 15.52 1.47 5.43
N ALA A 56 15.54 2.66 6.04
CA ALA A 56 16.32 2.95 7.23
C ALA A 56 15.68 2.35 8.49
N ILE A 57 14.37 2.56 8.70
CA ILE A 57 13.59 2.00 9.83
C ILE A 57 13.68 0.46 9.84
N LEU A 58 13.44 -0.21 8.71
CA LEU A 58 13.67 -1.67 8.60
C LEU A 58 15.10 -2.07 8.93
N GLY A 59 16.08 -1.25 8.54
CA GLY A 59 17.50 -1.49 8.81
C GLY A 59 17.93 -1.27 10.28
N LEU A 60 17.14 -0.55 11.07
CA LEU A 60 17.29 -0.43 12.51
C LEU A 60 16.58 -1.60 13.21
N VAL A 61 15.34 -1.88 12.82
CA VAL A 61 14.51 -2.94 13.42
C VAL A 61 15.14 -4.33 13.25
N LEU A 62 15.70 -4.68 12.08
CA LEU A 62 16.42 -5.96 11.91
C LEU A 62 17.74 -6.07 12.73
N LYS A 63 18.26 -4.95 13.27
CA LYS A 63 19.45 -4.94 14.15
C LYS A 63 19.08 -4.94 15.63
N GLN A 64 18.00 -4.25 15.99
CA GLN A 64 17.59 -3.99 17.37
C GLN A 64 16.56 -5.02 17.88
N CYS A 65 15.73 -5.60 17.00
CA CYS A 65 14.59 -6.43 17.35
C CYS A 65 14.79 -7.90 16.92
N LYS A 66 14.21 -8.83 17.68
CA LYS A 66 14.19 -10.26 17.32
C LYS A 66 13.06 -10.56 16.32
N THR A 67 13.29 -10.24 15.06
CA THR A 67 12.36 -10.52 13.95
C THR A 67 12.49 -11.94 13.39
N PRO A 68 11.47 -12.48 12.69
CA PRO A 68 11.56 -13.75 11.99
C PRO A 68 12.34 -13.67 10.65
N TRP A 69 12.45 -12.47 10.08
CA TRP A 69 13.07 -12.21 8.77
C TRP A 69 14.59 -12.06 8.86
N LYS A 70 15.29 -12.47 7.81
CA LYS A 70 16.75 -12.40 7.64
C LYS A 70 17.20 -11.20 6.82
N THR A 71 16.37 -10.72 5.88
CA THR A 71 16.70 -9.58 5.01
C THR A 71 15.66 -8.47 5.12
N LYS A 72 16.02 -7.24 4.71
CA LYS A 72 15.08 -6.10 4.71
C LYS A 72 13.98 -6.31 3.70
N GLU A 73 14.32 -6.99 2.61
CA GLU A 73 13.49 -7.28 1.45
C GLU A 73 12.41 -8.28 1.84
N GLU A 74 12.78 -9.36 2.53
CA GLU A 74 11.87 -10.35 3.11
C GLU A 74 10.90 -9.70 4.13
N ALA A 75 11.41 -8.84 5.02
CA ALA A 75 10.58 -8.09 5.96
C ALA A 75 9.61 -7.14 5.24
N HIS A 76 10.09 -6.39 4.24
CA HIS A 76 9.27 -5.47 3.45
C HIS A 76 8.15 -6.19 2.69
N GLU A 77 8.42 -7.38 2.13
CA GLU A 77 7.41 -8.17 1.44
C GLU A 77 6.41 -8.81 2.41
N ALA A 78 6.87 -9.39 3.51
CA ALA A 78 5.97 -9.94 4.54
C ALA A 78 5.02 -8.88 5.12
N ILE A 79 5.51 -7.66 5.33
CA ILE A 79 4.71 -6.53 5.81
C ILE A 79 3.69 -6.06 4.75
N LYS A 80 4.07 -5.98 3.47
CA LYS A 80 3.12 -5.71 2.37
C LYS A 80 2.02 -6.77 2.28
N LEU A 81 2.38 -8.05 2.38
CA LEU A 81 1.42 -9.17 2.39
C LEU A 81 0.46 -9.05 3.59
N ALA A 82 0.98 -8.79 4.79
CA ALA A 82 0.19 -8.68 6.02
C ALA A 82 -0.81 -7.50 6.02
N LEU A 83 -0.53 -6.43 5.28
CA LEU A 83 -1.45 -5.29 5.10
C LEU A 83 -2.38 -5.44 3.87
N GLY A 84 -2.24 -6.52 3.09
CA GLY A 84 -2.99 -6.66 1.85
C GLY A 84 -2.59 -5.65 0.74
N ILE A 85 -1.38 -5.08 0.82
CA ILE A 85 -0.79 -4.20 -0.20
C ILE A 85 -0.25 -5.10 -1.32
N VAL A 86 -1.18 -5.77 -2.01
CA VAL A 86 -0.93 -6.84 -2.98
C VAL A 86 -1.70 -6.58 -4.27
N ASN A 87 -1.05 -6.90 -5.39
CA ASN A 87 -1.71 -7.02 -6.68
C ASN A 87 -2.32 -8.43 -6.78
N LEU A 88 -3.61 -8.50 -7.12
CA LEU A 88 -4.35 -9.73 -7.36
C LEU A 88 -4.25 -10.11 -8.84
N SER A 89 -3.76 -11.32 -9.13
CA SER A 89 -3.70 -11.89 -10.46
C SER A 89 -4.29 -13.29 -10.49
N LYS A 90 -4.40 -13.87 -11.68
CA LYS A 90 -4.71 -15.28 -11.89
C LYS A 90 -3.57 -15.96 -12.64
N THR A 91 -3.24 -17.17 -12.23
CA THR A 91 -2.36 -18.06 -13.01
C THR A 91 -3.03 -18.42 -14.34
N VAL A 92 -2.26 -18.96 -15.28
CA VAL A 92 -2.81 -19.57 -16.51
C VAL A 92 -3.73 -20.77 -16.25
N SER A 93 -3.69 -21.36 -15.05
CA SER A 93 -4.66 -22.37 -14.58
C SER A 93 -5.92 -21.79 -13.93
N GLY A 94 -6.08 -20.46 -13.90
CA GLY A 94 -7.24 -19.76 -13.34
C GLY A 94 -7.25 -19.60 -11.82
N ALA A 95 -6.26 -20.16 -11.11
CA ALA A 95 -6.10 -20.01 -9.66
C ALA A 95 -5.67 -18.57 -9.32
N PHE A 96 -6.19 -18.02 -8.21
CA PHE A 96 -5.79 -16.70 -7.76
C PHE A 96 -4.37 -16.71 -7.17
N MET A 97 -3.58 -15.71 -7.53
CA MET A 97 -2.24 -15.47 -6.99
C MET A 97 -2.16 -14.04 -6.48
N GLN A 98 -1.54 -13.86 -5.32
CA GLN A 98 -1.23 -12.55 -4.74
C GLN A 98 0.28 -12.32 -4.81
N TYR A 99 0.69 -11.12 -5.18
CA TYR A 99 2.09 -10.67 -5.08
C TYR A 99 2.13 -9.25 -4.53
N PRO A 100 3.15 -8.86 -3.75
CA PRO A 100 3.21 -7.51 -3.18
C PRO A 100 3.17 -6.43 -4.26
N LYS A 101 2.31 -5.40 -4.09
CA LYS A 101 2.30 -4.23 -4.97
C LYS A 101 3.61 -3.45 -4.81
N SER A 102 4.12 -2.82 -5.88
CA SER A 102 5.30 -1.96 -5.75
C SER A 102 4.95 -0.65 -5.07
N LEU A 103 5.78 -0.18 -4.12
CA LEU A 103 5.69 1.17 -3.57
C LEU A 103 5.97 2.28 -4.59
N SER A 104 6.40 1.94 -5.82
CA SER A 104 6.48 2.90 -6.94
C SER A 104 5.23 2.94 -7.84
N GLU A 105 4.21 2.12 -7.54
CA GLU A 105 2.90 2.10 -8.21
C GLU A 105 1.82 2.79 -7.35
N LEU A 106 2.23 3.52 -6.32
CA LEU A 106 1.39 4.34 -5.44
C LEU A 106 1.72 5.81 -5.70
N ASP A 107 0.71 6.66 -5.68
CA ASP A 107 0.92 8.12 -5.66
C ASP A 107 1.31 8.59 -4.26
N ASP A 108 1.93 9.75 -4.16
CA ASP A 108 2.57 10.23 -2.92
C ASP A 108 1.67 10.21 -1.66
N PRO A 109 0.35 10.57 -1.69
CA PRO A 109 -0.53 10.39 -0.53
C PRO A 109 -0.85 8.93 -0.21
N GLU A 110 -1.02 8.06 -1.23
CA GLU A 110 -1.22 6.62 -1.00
C GLU A 110 0.04 5.96 -0.43
N LEU A 111 1.21 6.39 -0.90
CA LEU A 111 2.52 5.97 -0.39
C LEU A 111 2.71 6.40 1.07
N GLN A 112 2.18 7.56 1.47
CA GLN A 112 2.23 8.01 2.86
C GLN A 112 1.28 7.20 3.75
N GLU A 113 -0.01 7.02 3.40
CA GLU A 113 -0.95 6.17 4.17
C GLU A 113 -0.41 4.73 4.28
N ALA A 114 0.11 4.17 3.19
CA ALA A 114 0.70 2.84 3.18
C ALA A 114 1.92 2.72 4.11
N LEU A 115 2.84 3.69 4.10
CA LEU A 115 4.03 3.64 4.95
C LEU A 115 3.71 3.88 6.44
N GLU A 116 2.70 4.69 6.75
CA GLU A 116 2.20 4.87 8.12
C GLU A 116 1.64 3.53 8.66
N GLN A 117 0.80 2.84 7.88
CA GLN A 117 0.30 1.49 8.23
C GLN A 117 1.43 0.45 8.35
N MET A 118 2.46 0.51 7.50
CA MET A 118 3.64 -0.37 7.61
C MET A 118 4.43 -0.14 8.90
N ILE A 119 4.57 1.11 9.34
CA ILE A 119 5.27 1.49 10.56
C ILE A 119 4.44 1.11 11.80
N GLU A 120 3.12 1.33 11.79
CA GLU A 120 2.21 0.89 12.85
C GLU A 120 2.26 -0.64 13.05
N LEU A 121 2.15 -1.41 11.96
CA LEU A 121 2.24 -2.87 12.00
C LEU A 121 3.59 -3.33 12.57
N LEU A 122 4.69 -2.69 12.15
CA LEU A 122 6.03 -3.01 12.59
C LEU A 122 6.22 -2.72 14.09
N SER A 123 5.70 -1.60 14.58
CA SER A 123 5.68 -1.26 16.00
C SER A 123 4.87 -2.28 16.81
N ARG A 124 3.66 -2.63 16.36
CA ARG A 124 2.80 -3.65 17.00
C ARG A 124 3.43 -5.05 17.04
N LEU A 125 4.26 -5.40 16.05
CA LEU A 125 4.96 -6.70 15.98
C LEU A 125 6.25 -6.74 16.81
N THR A 126 6.90 -5.61 17.06
CA THR A 126 8.24 -5.55 17.70
C THR A 126 8.23 -4.95 19.10
N GLY A 127 7.18 -4.23 19.47
CA GLY A 127 7.10 -3.49 20.75
C GLY A 127 7.93 -2.21 20.78
N VAL A 128 8.50 -1.78 19.66
CA VAL A 128 9.32 -0.54 19.59
C VAL A 128 8.45 0.65 19.20
N ASP A 129 8.63 1.75 19.92
CA ASP A 129 7.92 3.02 19.70
C ASP A 129 8.34 3.72 18.39
N VAL A 130 7.32 4.23 17.69
CA VAL A 130 7.43 4.87 16.36
C VAL A 130 8.08 6.25 16.44
N GLU A 131 7.87 7.01 17.51
CA GLU A 131 8.52 8.32 17.65
C GLU A 131 10.04 8.20 17.72
N THR A 132 10.53 7.18 18.42
CA THR A 132 11.96 6.90 18.58
C THR A 132 12.60 6.54 17.22
N LEU A 133 11.98 5.63 16.47
CA LEU A 133 12.46 5.24 15.12
C LEU A 133 12.38 6.38 14.11
N ASN A 134 11.38 7.27 14.19
CA ASN A 134 11.32 8.47 13.34
C ASN A 134 12.43 9.48 13.66
N LYS A 135 12.80 9.65 14.93
CA LYS A 135 13.91 10.53 15.35
C LYS A 135 15.26 10.00 14.88
N GLU A 136 15.48 8.69 14.94
CA GLU A 136 16.69 8.04 14.36
C GLU A 136 16.71 8.13 12.82
N ALA A 137 15.59 7.84 12.15
CA ALA A 137 15.50 7.89 10.69
C ALA A 137 15.60 9.31 10.09
N ALA A 138 15.29 10.36 10.86
CA ALA A 138 15.41 11.75 10.42
C ALA A 138 16.86 12.15 10.11
N HIS A 139 17.84 11.63 10.86
CA HIS A 139 19.26 11.95 10.69
C HIS A 139 19.78 11.54 9.29
N VAL A 140 19.26 10.44 8.74
CA VAL A 140 19.66 9.85 7.45
C VAL A 140 19.35 10.78 6.26
N GLY A 141 18.48 11.79 6.43
CA GLY A 141 18.16 12.77 5.40
C GLY A 141 19.26 13.80 5.09
N SER A 142 20.22 14.01 6.01
CA SER A 142 21.12 15.18 5.96
C SER A 142 22.42 14.95 5.17
N GLU A 143 22.98 13.73 5.19
CA GLU A 143 24.41 13.53 4.88
C GLU A 143 24.70 13.19 3.39
N ILE A 144 23.69 12.80 2.61
CA ILE A 144 23.88 12.29 1.23
C ILE A 144 24.24 13.42 0.23
N ASN A 145 24.23 14.69 0.65
CA ASN A 145 24.62 15.84 -0.18
C ASN A 145 26.13 16.16 -0.19
N GLN A 146 26.99 15.40 0.52
CA GLN A 146 28.45 15.55 0.43
C GLN A 146 29.21 14.20 0.37
N ALA A 147 29.25 13.58 -0.82
CA ALA A 147 30.32 12.62 -1.17
C ALA A 147 30.44 12.47 -2.70
N THR A 148 31.51 13.04 -3.28
CA THR A 148 31.93 12.77 -4.67
C THR A 148 33.22 11.95 -4.62
N GLY A 149 33.22 10.72 -5.14
CA GLY A 149 34.43 9.89 -5.21
C GLY A 149 34.18 8.41 -5.49
N GLU A 150 34.40 8.00 -6.73
CA GLU A 150 34.64 6.60 -7.14
C GLU A 150 36.11 6.18 -6.82
N PRO A 151 36.54 4.89 -6.92
CA PRO A 151 35.94 3.80 -7.70
C PRO A 151 35.81 2.41 -7.04
N SER A 152 35.23 1.48 -7.80
CA SER A 152 35.00 0.06 -7.55
C SER A 152 36.20 -0.79 -7.09
N GLN A 153 35.91 -1.83 -6.30
CA GLN A 153 36.63 -3.12 -6.30
C GLN A 153 35.64 -4.30 -6.30
N ALA A 154 36.14 -5.51 -6.61
CA ALA A 154 35.34 -6.60 -7.17
C ALA A 154 34.82 -7.65 -6.16
N LEU A 155 33.85 -8.43 -6.63
CA LEU A 155 33.45 -9.73 -6.07
C LEU A 155 34.55 -10.79 -6.29
N PRO A 156 34.56 -11.85 -5.48
CA PRO A 156 34.93 -13.18 -5.93
C PRO A 156 33.73 -14.16 -5.84
N ASP A 157 33.59 -15.00 -6.85
CA ASP A 157 32.65 -16.13 -6.89
C ASP A 157 33.12 -17.30 -6.01
N THR A 158 32.19 -18.12 -5.52
CA THR A 158 32.47 -19.51 -5.12
C THR A 158 31.26 -20.40 -5.40
N ASP A 159 31.43 -21.41 -6.26
CA ASP A 159 30.43 -22.45 -6.54
C ASP A 159 30.21 -23.41 -5.35
N GLY A 160 29.08 -24.12 -5.36
CA GLY A 160 28.75 -25.15 -4.37
C GLY A 160 27.54 -26.00 -4.77
N GLU A 161 27.76 -27.09 -5.50
CA GLU A 161 26.71 -28.03 -5.91
C GLU A 161 26.07 -28.77 -4.71
N GLY A 162 24.79 -29.13 -4.84
CA GLY A 162 24.01 -29.74 -3.74
C GLY A 162 22.73 -30.44 -4.18
N SER A 163 22.77 -31.24 -5.24
CA SER A 163 21.59 -31.96 -5.76
C SER A 163 21.29 -33.24 -4.97
N ALA A 164 20.14 -33.31 -4.29
CA ALA A 164 19.61 -34.57 -3.74
C ALA A 164 18.07 -34.57 -3.51
N SER A 165 17.38 -35.28 -4.38
CA SER A 165 16.24 -36.20 -4.14
C SER A 165 15.10 -35.87 -3.16
N ILE A 166 13.89 -35.84 -3.73
CA ILE A 166 12.60 -36.11 -3.07
C ILE A 166 12.59 -37.55 -2.50
N PRO A 167 11.91 -37.79 -1.37
CA PRO A 167 10.99 -38.95 -1.32
C PRO A 167 9.63 -38.63 -0.70
N ASN A 168 8.57 -39.15 -1.31
CA ASN A 168 7.23 -39.32 -0.74
C ASN A 168 6.72 -40.70 -1.19
N PRO A 169 6.23 -41.55 -0.27
CA PRO A 169 4.84 -42.04 -0.40
C PRO A 169 4.14 -42.22 0.98
N SER A 170 2.85 -41.87 1.10
CA SER A 170 1.68 -42.79 1.15
C SER A 170 1.34 -43.45 2.50
N ASP A 171 0.09 -43.48 2.99
CA ASP A 171 -1.15 -42.82 2.52
C ASP A 171 -1.87 -41.99 3.62
N ASP A 172 -2.93 -42.36 4.37
CA ASP A 172 -3.75 -43.58 4.56
C ASP A 172 -5.18 -43.19 5.10
N GLU A 173 -6.13 -44.11 5.28
CA GLU A 173 -7.55 -43.82 5.62
C GLU A 173 -7.84 -43.48 7.10
N VAL A 174 -8.86 -42.62 7.35
CA VAL A 174 -10.15 -43.02 7.98
C VAL A 174 -11.21 -41.92 7.87
N ALA A 175 -12.49 -42.32 7.72
CA ALA A 175 -13.64 -41.41 7.70
C ALA A 175 -14.22 -41.13 9.10
N GLY A 176 -14.74 -39.92 9.32
CA GLY A 176 -15.42 -39.52 10.56
C GLY A 176 -16.62 -38.59 10.30
N VAL A 177 -17.83 -39.08 10.57
CA VAL A 177 -19.09 -38.35 10.32
C VAL A 177 -19.53 -37.58 11.56
N MET A 178 -19.48 -36.24 11.55
CA MET A 178 -20.24 -35.39 12.49
C MET A 178 -20.74 -34.09 11.86
N SER A 179 -22.03 -33.83 12.08
CA SER A 179 -22.73 -32.54 12.13
C SER A 179 -23.48 -32.50 13.48
N PRO A 180 -24.08 -31.39 13.98
CA PRO A 180 -24.23 -30.01 13.48
C PRO A 180 -23.63 -29.00 14.53
N PRO A 181 -24.07 -27.74 14.78
CA PRO A 181 -25.07 -26.87 14.12
C PRO A 181 -24.74 -25.36 13.88
N ALA A 182 -25.54 -24.76 12.99
CA ALA A 182 -26.07 -23.37 12.98
C ALA A 182 -25.20 -22.15 13.40
N PRO A 183 -24.81 -21.29 12.44
CA PRO A 183 -24.50 -19.87 12.67
C PRO A 183 -25.72 -18.97 12.42
N ALA A 184 -26.19 -18.24 13.44
CA ALA A 184 -27.32 -17.29 13.31
C ALA A 184 -27.09 -15.94 14.04
N THR A 185 -26.19 -15.92 15.01
CA THR A 185 -25.88 -14.74 15.84
C THR A 185 -24.81 -13.83 15.24
N SER A 186 -23.88 -14.38 14.46
CA SER A 186 -22.88 -13.59 13.72
C SER A 186 -23.53 -12.63 12.72
N ASP A 187 -24.39 -13.19 11.86
CA ASP A 187 -24.93 -12.51 10.69
C ASP A 187 -25.91 -11.39 11.08
N THR A 188 -26.55 -11.50 12.25
CA THR A 188 -27.42 -10.47 12.82
C THR A 188 -26.63 -9.30 13.43
N ILE A 189 -25.49 -9.58 14.08
CA ILE A 189 -24.55 -8.54 14.55
C ILE A 189 -23.91 -7.81 13.36
N ASP A 190 -23.41 -8.57 12.37
CA ASP A 190 -22.84 -8.05 11.13
C ASP A 190 -23.81 -7.13 10.37
N ALA A 191 -25.08 -7.54 10.22
CA ALA A 191 -26.10 -6.74 9.54
C ALA A 191 -26.46 -5.45 10.31
N ALA A 192 -26.57 -5.52 11.64
CA ALA A 192 -26.85 -4.35 12.48
C ALA A 192 -25.69 -3.34 12.44
N TRP A 193 -24.44 -3.81 12.54
CA TRP A 193 -23.26 -2.97 12.40
C TRP A 193 -23.14 -2.38 10.99
N LEU A 194 -23.41 -3.16 9.93
CA LEU A 194 -23.42 -2.68 8.55
C LEU A 194 -24.47 -1.60 8.29
N LYS A 195 -25.69 -1.72 8.84
CA LYS A 195 -26.71 -0.64 8.73
C LYS A 195 -26.23 0.65 9.41
N THR A 196 -25.57 0.55 10.56
CA THR A 196 -24.97 1.69 11.28
C THR A 196 -23.81 2.32 10.49
N ALA A 197 -22.87 1.51 10.01
CA ALA A 197 -21.74 1.94 9.18
C ALA A 197 -22.20 2.61 7.89
N ALA A 198 -23.22 2.07 7.21
CA ALA A 198 -23.80 2.64 6.01
C ALA A 198 -24.48 4.00 6.28
N ARG A 199 -25.24 4.14 7.37
CA ARG A 199 -25.85 5.43 7.78
C ARG A 199 -24.78 6.47 8.10
N MET A 200 -23.71 6.09 8.79
CA MET A 200 -22.59 6.99 9.13
C MET A 200 -21.84 7.46 7.87
N LEU A 201 -21.39 6.52 7.03
CA LEU A 201 -20.65 6.83 5.80
C LEU A 201 -21.51 7.62 4.80
N TRP A 202 -22.78 7.25 4.63
CA TRP A 202 -23.69 8.01 3.76
C TRP A 202 -24.01 9.42 4.31
N GLY A 203 -24.16 9.56 5.63
CA GLY A 203 -24.33 10.87 6.27
C GLY A 203 -23.12 11.81 6.07
N ALA A 204 -21.91 11.26 5.98
CA ALA A 204 -20.69 11.98 5.61
C ALA A 204 -20.49 12.12 4.09
N THR A 205 -21.29 11.43 3.26
CA THR A 205 -21.24 11.51 1.79
C THR A 205 -21.96 12.78 1.33
N ASN A 206 -21.31 13.92 1.49
CA ASN A 206 -21.78 15.17 0.88
C ASN A 206 -21.28 15.27 -0.57
N TRP A 207 -22.20 15.14 -1.53
CA TRP A 207 -21.90 15.26 -2.97
C TRP A 207 -22.04 16.70 -3.51
N LYS A 208 -22.13 17.71 -2.62
CA LYS A 208 -22.28 19.13 -2.99
C LYS A 208 -21.25 20.02 -2.29
N GLY A 209 -20.79 21.06 -2.98
CA GLY A 209 -19.78 21.97 -2.45
C GLY A 209 -18.36 21.43 -2.66
N ASP A 210 -17.51 21.59 -1.65
CA ASP A 210 -16.08 21.33 -1.73
C ASP A 210 -15.74 19.84 -1.60
N THR A 211 -15.25 19.24 -2.69
CA THR A 211 -14.82 17.85 -2.77
C THR A 211 -13.72 17.49 -1.78
N GLU A 212 -12.76 18.37 -1.50
CA GLU A 212 -11.63 18.07 -0.62
C GLU A 212 -12.08 18.05 0.85
N ALA A 213 -12.88 19.05 1.27
CA ALA A 213 -13.50 19.07 2.59
C ALA A 213 -14.44 17.87 2.82
N ASN A 214 -15.23 17.50 1.81
CA ASN A 214 -16.14 16.36 1.87
C ASN A 214 -15.39 15.01 1.93
N LEU A 215 -14.26 14.86 1.23
CA LEU A 215 -13.39 13.69 1.34
C LEU A 215 -12.74 13.57 2.72
N SER A 216 -12.28 14.69 3.29
CA SER A 216 -11.71 14.73 4.65
C SER A 216 -12.72 14.30 5.72
N LEU A 217 -13.97 14.78 5.61
CA LEU A 217 -15.07 14.35 6.47
C LEU A 217 -15.36 12.85 6.33
N LEU A 218 -15.43 12.33 5.11
CA LEU A 218 -15.67 10.91 4.85
C LEU A 218 -14.54 10.01 5.40
N ASN A 219 -13.28 10.45 5.31
CA ASN A 219 -12.12 9.77 5.88
C ASN A 219 -12.19 9.70 7.42
N THR A 220 -12.52 10.83 8.06
CA THR A 220 -12.73 10.89 9.53
C THR A 220 -13.84 9.94 9.96
N GLN A 221 -14.93 9.88 9.18
CA GLN A 221 -16.04 8.97 9.44
C GLN A 221 -15.68 7.50 9.23
N ARG A 222 -14.76 7.16 8.30
CA ARG A 222 -14.22 5.79 8.12
C ARG A 222 -13.53 5.29 9.39
N LEU A 223 -12.73 6.14 10.03
CA LEU A 223 -12.04 5.81 11.29
C LEU A 223 -13.06 5.62 12.43
N ALA A 224 -14.00 6.56 12.59
CA ALA A 224 -15.06 6.46 13.60
C ALA A 224 -15.95 5.21 13.47
N VAL A 225 -16.11 4.66 12.25
CA VAL A 225 -16.82 3.39 12.01
C VAL A 225 -15.99 2.16 12.44
N ALA A 226 -14.66 2.21 12.34
CA ALA A 226 -13.78 1.15 12.84
C ALA A 226 -13.76 1.12 14.38
N ASP A 227 -13.76 2.29 15.02
CA ASP A 227 -13.73 2.46 16.48
C ASP A 227 -15.08 2.22 17.19
N LEU A 228 -16.15 1.93 16.45
CA LEU A 228 -17.44 1.53 17.04
C LEU A 228 -17.25 0.33 17.98
N ASP A 229 -17.68 0.44 19.23
CA ASP A 229 -17.49 -0.60 20.26
C ASP A 229 -18.18 -1.94 19.89
N GLN A 230 -19.18 -1.88 19.02
CA GLN A 230 -19.85 -3.03 18.39
C GLN A 230 -18.95 -3.83 17.43
N SER A 231 -17.77 -3.33 17.05
CA SER A 231 -16.82 -4.04 16.17
C SER A 231 -16.22 -5.31 16.80
N LYS A 232 -16.35 -5.47 18.12
CA LYS A 232 -15.91 -6.64 18.92
C LYS A 232 -16.83 -7.84 18.70
N GLY A 233 -16.69 -8.47 17.53
CA GLY A 233 -17.47 -9.64 17.10
C GLY A 233 -17.90 -9.60 15.64
N VAL A 234 -17.79 -8.44 14.99
CA VAL A 234 -18.10 -8.23 13.57
C VAL A 234 -17.08 -8.98 12.70
N SER A 235 -17.58 -9.76 11.75
CA SER A 235 -16.76 -10.59 10.87
C SER A 235 -15.91 -9.75 9.91
N GLN A 236 -14.80 -10.32 9.42
CA GLN A 236 -13.98 -9.65 8.40
C GLN A 236 -14.80 -9.34 7.14
N ARG A 237 -15.71 -10.25 6.74
CA ARG A 237 -16.60 -10.08 5.58
C ARG A 237 -17.50 -8.84 5.69
N ALA A 238 -17.95 -8.49 6.91
CA ALA A 238 -18.69 -7.25 7.14
C ALA A 238 -17.77 -6.02 7.07
N LYS A 239 -16.53 -6.09 7.57
CA LYS A 239 -15.53 -5.02 7.42
C LYS A 239 -15.16 -4.77 5.96
N ASP A 240 -15.00 -5.83 5.15
CA ASP A 240 -14.74 -5.76 3.71
C ASP A 240 -15.91 -5.10 2.94
N LYS A 241 -17.15 -5.39 3.36
CA LYS A 241 -18.36 -4.71 2.88
C LYS A 241 -18.37 -3.22 3.25
N ALA A 242 -18.03 -2.86 4.50
CA ALA A 242 -17.96 -1.45 4.92
C ALA A 242 -16.86 -0.68 4.16
N GLY A 243 -15.70 -1.29 3.91
CA GLY A 243 -14.67 -0.73 3.02
C GLY A 243 -15.14 -0.56 1.57
N SER A 244 -16.07 -1.40 1.11
CA SER A 244 -16.71 -1.26 -0.21
C SER A 244 -17.75 -0.14 -0.23
N ILE A 245 -18.55 0.01 0.83
CA ILE A 245 -19.46 1.15 1.03
C ILE A 245 -18.69 2.47 1.01
N TYR A 246 -17.58 2.56 1.77
CA TYR A 246 -16.71 3.74 1.77
C TYR A 246 -16.18 4.09 0.37
N ARG A 247 -15.80 3.10 -0.46
CA ARG A 247 -15.39 3.33 -1.86
C ARG A 247 -16.55 3.90 -2.70
N THR A 248 -17.75 3.34 -2.60
CA THR A 248 -18.95 3.86 -3.29
C THR A 248 -19.27 5.30 -2.87
N CYS A 249 -19.17 5.60 -1.58
CA CYS A 249 -19.29 6.95 -1.03
C CYS A 249 -18.22 7.90 -1.60
N LYS A 250 -16.95 7.47 -1.66
CA LYS A 250 -15.85 8.26 -2.23
C LYS A 250 -16.11 8.66 -3.69
N SER A 251 -16.52 7.72 -4.53
CA SER A 251 -16.85 7.99 -5.95
C SER A 251 -18.06 8.93 -6.13
N ALA A 252 -19.03 8.91 -5.21
CA ALA A 252 -20.13 9.89 -5.19
C ALA A 252 -19.65 11.30 -4.78
N VAL A 253 -18.74 11.43 -3.81
CA VAL A 253 -18.12 12.72 -3.44
C VAL A 253 -17.24 13.26 -4.59
N MET A 254 -16.52 12.38 -5.28
CA MET A 254 -15.71 12.71 -6.45
C MET A 254 -16.52 12.92 -7.75
N GLN A 255 -17.84 12.80 -7.71
CA GLN A 255 -18.76 12.97 -8.85
C GLN A 255 -18.52 11.98 -10.02
N GLU A 256 -17.86 10.84 -9.74
CA GLU A 256 -17.63 9.75 -10.69
C GLU A 256 -18.90 8.91 -10.93
N VAL A 257 -19.82 8.93 -9.98
CA VAL A 257 -21.05 8.12 -9.92
C VAL A 257 -22.21 9.00 -9.44
N ASP A 258 -23.39 8.85 -10.04
CA ASP A 258 -24.58 9.59 -9.60
C ASP A 258 -24.95 9.22 -8.15
N PRO A 259 -25.21 10.20 -7.25
CA PRO A 259 -25.55 9.95 -5.85
C PRO A 259 -26.75 9.01 -5.65
N THR A 260 -27.71 8.98 -6.58
CA THR A 260 -28.88 8.09 -6.52
C THR A 260 -28.50 6.63 -6.76
N ASP A 261 -27.54 6.38 -7.66
CA ASP A 261 -27.04 5.03 -7.94
C ASP A 261 -25.99 4.58 -6.92
N ALA A 262 -25.19 5.52 -6.39
CA ALA A 262 -24.35 5.26 -5.23
C ALA A 262 -25.17 4.85 -4.00
N LEU A 263 -26.30 5.51 -3.72
CA LEU A 263 -27.19 5.13 -2.62
C LEU A 263 -27.76 3.70 -2.77
N LYS A 264 -28.20 3.32 -3.97
CA LYS A 264 -28.66 1.95 -4.28
C LYS A 264 -27.54 0.92 -4.04
N MET A 265 -26.31 1.21 -4.46
CA MET A 265 -25.17 0.34 -4.24
C MET A 265 -24.81 0.20 -2.75
N VAL A 266 -24.83 1.29 -1.98
CA VAL A 266 -24.62 1.26 -0.52
C VAL A 266 -25.73 0.47 0.18
N ALA A 267 -26.98 0.63 -0.22
CA ALA A 267 -28.13 -0.16 0.26
C ALA A 267 -27.95 -1.66 0.03
N GLY A 268 -27.59 -2.06 -1.20
CA GLY A 268 -27.30 -3.45 -1.55
C GLY A 268 -26.13 -4.06 -0.78
N LEU A 269 -25.04 -3.31 -0.59
CA LEU A 269 -23.87 -3.76 0.19
C LEU A 269 -24.20 -3.97 1.68
N ALA A 270 -24.95 -3.03 2.27
CA ALA A 270 -25.40 -3.09 3.66
C ALA A 270 -26.52 -4.11 3.90
N GLY A 271 -27.23 -4.56 2.85
CA GLY A 271 -28.37 -5.47 2.97
C GLY A 271 -29.62 -4.80 3.52
N THR A 272 -29.83 -3.52 3.21
CA THR A 272 -30.95 -2.70 3.73
C THR A 272 -31.54 -1.80 2.64
N THR A 273 -32.55 -0.98 2.96
CA THR A 273 -33.21 -0.09 1.99
C THR A 273 -32.60 1.32 1.98
N GLU A 274 -32.79 2.06 0.89
CA GLU A 274 -32.35 3.45 0.75
C GLU A 274 -32.96 4.38 1.83
N ALA A 275 -34.22 4.12 2.19
CA ALA A 275 -34.92 4.78 3.30
C ALA A 275 -34.23 4.53 4.66
N ALA A 276 -33.82 3.27 4.89
CA ALA A 276 -33.12 2.84 6.09
C ALA A 276 -31.67 3.36 6.22
N ILE A 277 -31.09 3.92 5.14
CA ILE A 277 -29.81 4.64 5.15
C ILE A 277 -30.01 6.15 5.29
N THR A 278 -30.97 6.72 4.55
CA THR A 278 -31.27 8.16 4.59
C THR A 278 -32.05 8.61 5.82
N GLY A 279 -32.49 7.68 6.68
CA GLY A 279 -33.24 7.96 7.90
C GLY A 279 -34.72 8.27 7.68
N LYS A 280 -35.25 7.99 6.48
CA LYS A 280 -36.68 8.12 6.14
C LYS A 280 -37.46 6.84 6.41
N GLU A 281 -37.25 6.26 7.59
CA GLU A 281 -38.10 5.18 8.11
C GLU A 281 -39.27 5.82 8.88
N ASP A 282 -40.37 6.06 8.16
CA ASP A 282 -41.72 6.50 8.56
C ASP A 282 -41.88 7.72 9.51
N ALA A 283 -42.53 8.77 8.97
CA ALA A 283 -43.11 9.91 9.70
C ALA A 283 -44.43 10.32 9.04
#